data_AF-A0A933B4X8-F1
#
_entry.id   AF-A0A933B4X8-F1
#
_cell.length_a   1.000
_cell.length_b   1.000
_cell.length_c   1.000
_cell.angle_alpha   90.00
_cell.angle_beta   90.00
_cell.angle_gamma   90.00
#
_symmetry.space_group_name_H-M   'P 1'
#
loop_
_entity.id
_entity.type
_entity.pdbx_description
1 polymer ?
#
loop_
_entity_poly.entity_id
_entity_poly.type
_entity_poly.pdbx_seq_one_letter_code
_entity_poly.pdbx_strand_id
1 'polypeptide(L)' 'MNAAKVAISLDRSLLTRLDQLVRAHVFPNRSRAIQTAVQEKITRLDRSRLARECAKLDPRFEQKMAEEGFSRELDEWPRY' A
#
# COMPACT_ATOMS: atom_id res chain seq x y z
N MET A 1 3.51 22.94 4.62
CA MET A 1 2.66 21.73 4.73
C MET A 1 1.82 21.86 5.98
N ASN A 2 0.50 21.79 5.85
CA ASN A 2 -0.41 21.82 7.02
C ASN A 2 -0.46 20.41 7.63
N ALA A 3 -0.23 20.29 8.94
CA ALA A 3 -0.25 19.02 9.64
C ALA A 3 -1.37 19.05 10.68
N ALA A 4 -2.35 18.16 10.53
CA ALA A 4 -3.41 17.97 11.51
C ALA A 4 -2.82 17.41 12.81
N LYS A 5 -3.25 17.95 13.95
CA LYS A 5 -2.85 17.48 15.28
C LYS A 5 -3.82 16.39 15.74
N VAL A 6 -3.28 15.30 16.24
CA VAL A 6 -4.06 14.18 16.77
C VAL A 6 -3.52 13.82 18.15
N ALA A 7 -4.42 13.70 19.13
CA ALA A 7 -4.08 13.15 20.44
C ALA A 7 -4.16 11.62 20.35
N ILE A 8 -3.08 10.93 20.74
CA ILE A 8 -3.01 9.46 20.74
C ILE A 8 -2.48 8.97 22.07
N SER A 9 -2.98 7.83 22.52
CA SER A 9 -2.41 7.09 23.65
C SER A 9 -1.36 6.10 23.12
N LEU A 10 -0.17 6.11 23.71
CA LEU A 10 0.92 5.19 23.39
C LEU A 10 1.38 4.48 24.66
N ASP A 11 1.73 3.20 24.53
CA ASP A 11 2.35 2.47 25.62
C ASP A 11 3.64 3.16 26.10
N ARG A 12 3.89 3.13 27.41
CA ARG A 12 5.00 3.86 28.03
C ARG A 12 6.36 3.31 27.59
N SER A 13 6.48 2.00 27.40
CA SER A 13 7.72 1.37 26.92
C SER A 13 7.99 1.76 25.46
N LEU A 14 6.95 1.80 24.64
CA LEU A 14 7.05 2.22 23.25
C LEU A 14 7.45 3.70 23.12
N LEU A 15 6.85 4.58 23.92
CA LEU A 15 7.21 5.99 23.96
C LEU A 15 8.67 6.19 24.38
N THR A 16 9.14 5.42 25.37
CA THR A 16 10.53 5.47 25.82
C THR A 16 11.50 5.06 24.72
N ARG A 17 11.18 4.00 23.97
CA ARG A 17 11.99 3.56 22.83
C ARG A 17 12.00 4.59 21.70
N LEU A 18 10.85 5.23 21.43
CA LEU A 18 10.75 6.32 20.47
C LEU A 18 11.68 7.48 20.86
N ASP A 19 11.70 7.84 22.14
CA ASP A 19 12.55 8.91 22.66
C ASP A 19 14.04 8.62 22.50
N GLN A 20 14.44 7.36 22.74
CA GLN A 20 15.82 6.94 22.52
C GLN A 20 16.24 7.10 21.05
N LEU A 21 15.36 6.77 20.11
CA LEU A 21 15.64 6.92 18.68
C LEU A 21 15.75 8.39 18.26
N VAL A 22 14.93 9.26 18.83
CA VAL A 22 15.04 10.71 18.60
C VAL A 22 16.33 11.27 19.21
N ARG A 23 16.67 10.85 20.44
CA ARG A 23 17.94 11.24 21.10
C ARG A 23 19.16 10.77 20.32
N ALA A 24 19.11 9.57 19.74
CA ALA A 24 20.14 9.03 18.86
C ALA A 24 20.15 9.67 17.45
N HIS A 25 19.32 10.70 17.21
CA HIS A 25 19.21 11.43 15.95
C HIS A 25 18.82 10.56 14.74
N VAL A 26 18.26 9.38 14.97
CA VAL A 26 17.66 8.53 13.92
C VAL A 26 16.44 9.24 13.32
N PHE A 27 15.70 9.97 14.15
CA PHE A 27 14.61 10.83 13.72
C PHE A 27 14.77 12.25 14.30
N PRO A 28 14.39 13.30 13.55
CA PRO A 28 14.56 14.67 14.01
C PRO A 28 13.62 15.04 15.18
N ASN A 29 12.44 14.41 15.27
CA ASN A 29 11.51 14.57 16.39
C ASN A 29 10.47 13.43 16.41
N ARG A 30 9.73 13.33 17.53
CA ARG A 30 8.67 12.33 17.73
C ARG A 30 7.60 12.38 16.64
N SER A 31 7.15 13.57 16.25
CA SER A 31 6.09 13.73 15.24
C SER A 31 6.53 13.19 13.88
N ARG A 32 7.77 13.44 13.46
CA ARG A 32 8.32 12.92 12.21
C ARG A 32 8.47 11.41 12.25
N ALA A 33 8.96 10.86 13.35
CA ALA A 33 9.09 9.42 13.54
C ALA A 33 7.73 8.70 13.43
N ILE A 34 6.70 9.22 14.13
CA ILE A 34 5.35 8.66 14.08
C ILE A 34 4.74 8.80 12.67
N GLN A 35 4.89 9.97 12.04
CA GLN A 35 4.37 10.19 10.70
C GLN A 35 4.99 9.22 9.68
N THR A 36 6.32 9.03 9.73
CA THR A 36 7.02 8.08 8.86
C THR A 36 6.53 6.65 9.09
N ALA A 37 6.40 6.22 10.36
CA ALA A 37 5.92 4.88 10.69
C ALA A 37 4.49 4.62 10.19
N VAL A 38 3.58 5.59 10.36
CA VAL A 38 2.20 5.50 9.88
C VAL A 38 2.16 5.43 8.35
N GLN A 39 2.90 6.31 7.67
CA GLN A 39 2.98 6.32 6.21
C GLN A 39 3.49 4.98 5.67
N GLU A 40 4.57 4.45 6.25
CA GLU A 40 5.14 3.17 5.84
C GLU A 40 4.14 2.02 6.00
N LYS A 41 3.38 2.00 7.10
CA LYS A 41 2.38 0.94 7.35
C LYS A 41 1.19 1.03 6.41
N ILE A 42 0.70 2.24 6.12
CA ILE A 42 -0.35 2.43 5.12
C ILE A 42 0.15 2.00 3.74
N THR A 43 1.32 2.47 3.31
CA THR A 43 1.91 2.07 2.02
C THR A 43 2.12 0.57 1.90
N ARG A 44 2.55 -0.10 2.98
CA ARG A 44 2.69 -1.57 2.99
C ARG A 44 1.33 -2.27 2.84
N LEU A 45 0.30 -1.75 3.50
CA LEU A 45 -1.06 -2.29 3.38
C LEU A 45 -1.63 -2.07 1.98
N ASP A 46 -1.44 -0.88 1.41
CA ASP A 46 -1.90 -0.55 0.06
C ASP A 46 -1.25 -1.43 -1.01
N ARG A 47 0.06 -1.70 -0.88
CA ARG A 47 0.76 -2.64 -1.78
C ARG A 47 0.19 -4.05 -1.72
N SER A 48 -0.31 -4.49 -0.56
CA SER A 48 -0.97 -5.79 -0.43
C SER A 48 -2.43 -5.78 -0.86
N ARG A 49 -3.07 -4.60 -0.95
CA ARG A 49 -4.49 -4.47 -1.25
C ARG A 49 -4.78 -4.87 -2.70
N LEU A 50 -4.00 -4.41 -3.67
CA LEU A 50 -4.18 -4.83 -5.07
C LEU A 50 -4.06 -6.35 -5.20
N ALA A 51 -3.02 -6.96 -4.64
CA ALA A 51 -2.84 -8.42 -4.67
C ALA A 51 -4.01 -9.17 -4.00
N ARG A 52 -4.52 -8.67 -2.88
CA ARG A 52 -5.69 -9.24 -2.18
C ARG A 52 -6.99 -9.08 -2.96
N GLU A 53 -7.19 -7.96 -3.64
CA GLU A 53 -8.37 -7.74 -4.48
C GLU A 53 -8.30 -8.56 -5.76
N CYS A 54 -7.13 -8.66 -6.41
CA CYS A 54 -6.90 -9.53 -7.56
C CYS A 54 -7.13 -11.02 -7.21
N ALA A 55 -6.81 -11.45 -5.99
CA ALA A 55 -7.08 -12.81 -5.54
C ALA A 55 -8.57 -13.16 -5.43
N LYS A 56 -9.47 -12.18 -5.46
CA LYS A 56 -10.93 -12.40 -5.47
C LYS A 56 -11.49 -12.62 -6.87
N LEU A 57 -10.73 -12.33 -7.92
CA LEU A 57 -11.15 -12.51 -9.31
C LEU A 57 -11.09 -14.00 -9.69
N ASP A 58 -12.05 -14.46 -10.49
CA ASP A 58 -12.03 -15.81 -11.05
C ASP A 58 -11.26 -15.80 -12.38
N PRO A 59 -10.09 -16.47 -12.47
CA PRO A 59 -9.27 -16.46 -13.68
C PRO A 59 -10.02 -16.91 -14.94
N ARG A 60 -10.94 -17.88 -14.82
CA ARG A 60 -11.68 -18.40 -15.98
C ARG A 60 -12.72 -17.41 -16.48
N PHE A 61 -13.37 -16.71 -15.55
CA PHE A 61 -14.34 -15.68 -15.88
C PHE A 61 -13.67 -14.48 -16.53
N GLU A 62 -12.59 -13.99 -15.93
CA GLU A 62 -11.83 -12.84 -16.46
C GLU A 62 -11.24 -13.16 -17.84
N GLN A 63 -10.70 -14.37 -18.04
CA GLN A 63 -10.18 -14.79 -19.34
C GLN A 63 -11.28 -14.83 -20.41
N LYS A 64 -12.45 -15.40 -20.09
CA LYS A 64 -13.58 -15.46 -21.02
C LYS A 64 -14.10 -14.08 -21.41
N MET A 65 -14.11 -13.14 -20.48
CA MET A 65 -14.49 -11.74 -20.74
C MET A 65 -13.43 -11.03 -21.62
N ALA A 66 -12.14 -11.23 -21.34
CA ALA A 66 -11.07 -10.62 -22.12
C ALA A 66 -10.98 -11.17 -23.55
N GLU A 67 -11.33 -12.44 -23.75
CA GLU A 67 -11.36 -13.12 -25.04
C GLU A 67 -12.69 -12.92 -25.79
N GLU A 68 -13.64 -12.15 -25.24
CA GLU A 68 -14.93 -11.85 -25.86
C GLU A 68 -14.73 -10.85 -27.02
N GLY A 69 -14.30 -11.37 -28.17
CA GLY A 69 -13.99 -10.59 -29.38
C GLY A 69 -12.87 -11.19 -30.23
N PHE A 70 -12.01 -12.01 -29.62
CA PHE A 70 -10.88 -12.67 -30.29
C PHE A 70 -11.33 -13.54 -31.48
N SER A 71 -12.52 -14.16 -31.39
CA SER A 71 -13.09 -14.97 -32.46
C SER A 71 -13.41 -14.18 -33.74
N ARG A 72 -13.59 -12.85 -33.65
CA ARG A 72 -13.77 -11.98 -34.82
C ARG A 72 -12.47 -11.31 -35.27
N GLU A 73 -11.58 -10.99 -34.33
CA GLU A 73 -10.32 -10.31 -34.62
C GLU A 73 -9.26 -11.21 -35.26
N LEU A 74 -9.27 -12.53 -34.98
CA LEU A 74 -8.34 -13.51 -35.58
C LEU A 74 -8.39 -13.53 -37.11
N ASP A 75 -9.53 -13.23 -37.73
CA ASP A 75 -9.68 -13.16 -39.19
C ASP A 75 -9.15 -11.84 -39.79
N GLU A 76 -8.98 -10.79 -38.98
CA GLU A 76 -8.51 -9.47 -39.41
C GLU A 76 -7.01 -9.26 -39.18
N TRP A 77 -6.34 -10.16 -38.45
CA TRP A 77 -4.91 -10.04 -38.18
C TRP A 77 -4.08 -10.34 -39.43
N PRO A 78 -3.20 -9.42 -39.87
CA PRO A 78 -2.34 -9.65 -41.02
C PRO A 78 -1.37 -10.80 -40.74
N ARG A 79 -1.23 -11.72 -41.71
CA ARG A 79 -0.23 -12.79 -41.65
C ARG A 79 1.17 -12.16 -41.76
N TYR A 80 2.03 -12.44 -40.78
CA TYR A 80 3.46 -12.09 -40.83
C TYR A 80 4.20 -12.90 -41.90
#